data_AF-A0A2V6PKS5-F1
#
_entry.id   AF-A0A2V6PKS5-F1
#
_cell.length_a   1.000
_cell.length_b   1.000
_cell.length_c   1.000
_cell.angle_alpha   90.00
_cell.angle_beta   90.00
_cell.angle_gamma   90.00
#
_symmetry.space_group_name_H-M   'P 1'
#
loop_
_entity.id
_entity.type
_entity.pdbx_description
1 polymer ?
#
loop_
_entity_poly.entity_id
_entity_poly.type
_entity_poly.pdbx_seq_one_letter_code
_entity_poly.pdbx_strand_id
1 'polypeptide(L)'
;MIPPELHAQIRRFVYAEHWRLNTIATQLGVHHDTVRRAVESERFVRHGAQIRPSALDPYKAFITATLEQYPRLRATRLWAMVRDPGLFRLGHPGQRYVRTVRPAARAEASLRLDTLAGEQAPVDWGNFGPLRVGSTTRVLSCFALVLSWSRGCYARFALDQTLESFLRGHVEA
;
A
#
# COMPACT_ATOMS: atom_id res chain seq x y z
N MET A 1 11.95 15.41 16.47
CA MET A 1 13.24 14.75 16.16
C MET A 1 14.00 15.72 15.27
N ILE A 2 15.24 16.06 15.58
CA ILE A 2 16.00 17.10 14.87
C ILE A 2 16.50 16.55 13.52
N PRO A 3 16.54 17.35 12.43
CA PRO A 3 17.20 16.96 11.19
C PRO A 3 18.67 16.55 11.41
N PRO A 4 19.20 15.59 10.63
CA PRO A 4 20.57 15.11 10.77
C PRO A 4 21.62 16.21 10.54
N GLU A 5 21.33 17.19 9.68
CA GLU A 5 22.21 18.34 9.40
C GLU A 5 22.36 19.22 10.63
N LEU A 6 21.25 19.54 11.29
CA LEU A 6 21.25 20.37 12.51
C LEU A 6 21.91 19.63 13.68
N HIS A 7 21.80 18.29 13.73
CA HIS A 7 22.53 17.46 14.68
C HIS A 7 24.06 17.51 14.47
N ALA A 8 24.52 17.47 13.21
CA ALA A 8 25.93 17.62 12.89
C ALA A 8 26.47 19.02 13.24
N GLN A 9 25.68 20.07 12.97
CA GLN A 9 26.02 21.45 13.33
C GLN A 9 26.16 21.64 14.84
N ILE A 10 25.23 21.13 15.65
CA ILE A 10 25.32 21.18 17.12
C ILE A 10 26.63 20.52 17.59
N ARG A 11 26.96 19.33 17.07
CA ARG A 11 28.20 18.63 17.44
C ARG A 11 29.46 19.39 17.01
N ARG A 12 29.44 20.04 15.84
CA ARG A 12 30.56 20.89 15.39
C ARG A 12 30.79 22.05 16.36
N PHE A 13 29.72 22.75 16.75
CA PHE A 13 29.82 23.87 17.70
C PHE A 13 30.33 23.44 19.07
N VAL A 14 29.98 22.24 19.53
CA VAL A 14 30.44 21.72 20.83
C VAL A 14 31.86 21.17 20.79
N TYR A 15 32.19 20.29 19.85
CA TYR A 15 33.46 19.55 19.85
C TYR A 15 34.59 20.25 19.08
N ALA A 16 34.28 20.98 18.01
CA ALA A 16 35.30 21.70 17.24
C ALA A 16 35.47 23.13 17.75
N GLU A 17 34.35 23.83 17.98
CA GLU A 17 34.36 25.26 18.31
C GLU A 17 34.28 25.54 19.82
N HIS A 18 33.99 24.52 20.65
CA HIS A 18 33.95 24.60 22.12
C HIS A 18 32.94 25.62 22.70
N TRP A 19 31.82 25.83 22.00
CA TRP A 19 30.77 26.73 22.44
C TRP A 19 29.97 26.16 23.62
N ARG A 20 29.44 27.04 24.47
CA ARG A 20 28.55 26.65 25.58
C ARG A 20 27.18 26.22 25.07
N LEU A 21 26.58 25.21 25.71
CA LEU A 21 25.29 24.63 25.27
C LEU A 21 24.16 25.66 25.12
N ASN A 22 24.06 26.60 26.06
CA ASN A 22 23.03 27.65 26.01
C ASN A 22 23.27 28.63 24.86
N THR A 23 24.54 28.92 24.53
CA THR A 23 24.89 29.78 23.39
C THR A 23 24.47 29.13 22.07
N ILE A 24 24.67 27.82 21.94
CA ILE A 24 24.24 27.05 20.77
C ILE A 24 22.70 27.00 20.69
N ALA A 25 22.03 26.82 21.83
CA ALA A 25 20.57 26.82 21.92
C ALA A 25 19.97 28.15 21.41
N THR A 26 20.52 29.28 21.86
CA THR A 26 20.10 30.61 21.41
C THR A 26 20.42 30.84 19.93
N GLN A 27 21.61 30.45 19.48
CA GLN A 27 22.05 30.68 18.10
C GLN A 27 21.24 29.88 17.07
N LEU A 28 20.89 28.63 17.42
CA LEU A 28 20.17 27.72 16.54
C LEU A 28 18.65 27.73 16.77
N GLY A 29 18.16 28.54 17.72
CA GLY A 29 16.74 28.64 18.05
C GLY A 29 16.14 27.33 18.57
N VAL A 30 16.95 26.49 19.22
CA VAL A 30 16.53 25.18 19.77
C VAL A 30 16.57 25.18 21.28
N HIS A 31 15.75 24.34 21.92
CA HIS A 31 15.76 24.23 23.38
C HIS A 31 17.11 23.68 23.88
N HIS A 32 17.60 24.14 25.03
CA HIS A 32 18.90 23.71 25.57
C HIS A 32 18.98 22.18 25.80
N ASP A 33 17.85 21.52 26.14
CA ASP A 33 17.79 20.05 26.22
C ASP A 33 17.96 19.36 24.87
N THR A 34 17.56 20.02 23.78
CA THR A 34 17.75 19.54 22.42
C THR A 34 19.24 19.53 22.06
N VAL A 35 19.98 20.56 22.47
CA VAL A 35 21.45 20.63 22.35
C VAL A 35 22.10 19.56 23.24
N ARG A 36 21.69 19.46 24.51
CA ARG A 36 22.20 18.47 25.47
C ARG A 36 22.07 17.04 24.95
N ARG A 37 20.87 16.66 24.45
CA ARG A 37 20.60 15.34 23.86
C ARG A 37 21.43 15.05 22.60
N ALA A 38 21.72 16.07 21.79
CA ALA A 38 22.55 15.93 20.59
C ALA A 38 24.05 15.73 20.91
N VAL A 39 24.49 16.18 22.09
CA VAL A 39 25.86 16.02 22.60
C VAL A 39 26.02 14.70 23.38
N GLU A 40 25.08 14.34 24.25
CA GLU A 40 25.12 13.15 25.13
C GLU A 40 24.98 11.80 24.39
N SER A 41 24.98 11.80 23.06
CA SER A 41 24.67 10.62 22.25
C SER A 41 25.89 9.70 22.04
N GLU A 42 26.53 9.29 23.15
CA GLU A 42 27.23 8.00 23.25
C GLU A 42 26.25 6.82 23.19
N ARG A 43 24.94 7.05 23.33
CA ARG A 43 23.91 6.03 23.08
C ARG A 43 23.53 6.00 21.60
N PHE A 44 24.47 5.59 20.74
CA PHE A 44 24.15 5.04 19.42
C PHE A 44 23.43 3.69 19.49
N VAL A 45 23.21 3.14 20.69
CA VAL A 45 22.24 2.08 20.89
C VAL A 45 20.86 2.73 20.86
N ARG A 46 20.30 2.90 19.64
CA ARG A 46 18.85 2.75 19.52
C ARG A 46 18.57 1.44 20.26
N HIS A 47 17.89 1.49 21.40
CA HIS A 47 17.35 0.26 21.97
C HIS A 47 16.57 -0.37 20.83
N GLY A 48 17.11 -1.45 20.24
CA GLY A 48 16.43 -2.19 19.19
C GLY A 48 15.03 -2.43 19.70
N ALA A 49 14.03 -2.24 18.84
CA ALA A 49 12.63 -2.28 19.23
C ALA A 49 12.44 -3.40 20.24
N GLN A 50 12.12 -3.03 21.48
CA GLN A 50 12.05 -3.99 22.58
C GLN A 50 11.11 -5.10 22.11
N ILE A 51 11.62 -6.32 21.95
CA ILE A 51 10.82 -7.46 21.47
C ILE A 51 9.85 -7.78 22.60
N ARG A 52 8.69 -7.14 22.55
CA ARG A 52 7.62 -7.40 23.51
C ARG A 52 7.01 -8.75 23.15
N PRO A 53 6.88 -9.68 24.11
CA PRO A 53 6.19 -10.93 23.84
C PRO A 53 4.77 -10.60 23.37
N SER A 54 4.40 -11.19 22.23
CA SER A 54 3.07 -11.06 21.66
C SER A 54 2.21 -12.21 22.17
N ALA A 55 0.93 -11.96 22.41
CA ALA A 55 -0.05 -13.02 22.63
C ALA A 55 -0.12 -14.04 21.46
N LEU A 56 0.44 -13.69 20.30
CA LEU A 56 0.54 -14.55 19.13
C LEU A 56 1.74 -15.51 19.18
N ASP A 57 2.74 -15.27 20.03
CA ASP A 57 4.01 -16.02 20.03
C ASP A 57 3.83 -17.54 20.14
N PRO A 58 2.93 -18.08 20.98
CA PRO A 58 2.69 -19.53 21.05
C PRO A 58 2.17 -20.14 19.74
N TYR A 59 1.54 -19.34 18.88
CA TYR A 59 0.85 -19.80 17.66
C TYR A 59 1.64 -19.52 16.38
N LYS A 60 2.74 -18.78 16.46
CA LYS A 60 3.54 -18.37 15.29
C LYS A 60 4.06 -19.56 14.48
N ALA A 61 4.54 -20.60 15.14
CA ALA A 61 5.07 -21.80 14.50
C ALA A 61 3.97 -22.53 13.69
N PHE A 62 2.81 -22.75 14.30
CA PHE A 62 1.65 -23.38 13.64
C PHE A 62 1.17 -22.57 12.42
N ILE A 63 1.05 -21.25 12.58
CA ILE A 63 0.61 -20.35 11.51
C ILE A 63 1.56 -20.41 10.31
N THR A 64 2.87 -20.41 10.58
CA THR A 64 3.91 -20.42 9.54
C THR A 64 3.87 -21.75 8.77
N ALA A 65 3.92 -22.88 9.47
CA ALA A 65 3.85 -24.21 8.86
C ALA A 65 2.56 -24.42 8.04
N THR A 66 1.41 -23.95 8.56
CA THR A 66 0.13 -24.08 7.84
C THR A 66 0.09 -23.20 6.59
N LEU A 67 0.70 -22.00 6.62
CA LEU A 67 0.79 -21.11 5.46
C LEU A 67 1.80 -21.57 4.42
N GLU A 68 2.86 -22.28 4.81
CA GLU A 68 3.77 -22.95 3.88
C GLU A 68 3.02 -24.02 3.08
N GLN A 69 2.19 -24.82 3.75
CA GLN A 69 1.39 -25.87 3.10
C GLN A 69 0.18 -25.30 2.33
N TYR A 70 -0.48 -24.26 2.87
CA TYR A 70 -1.69 -23.67 2.30
C TYR A 70 -1.58 -22.13 2.20
N PRO A 71 -0.81 -21.58 1.24
CA PRO A 71 -0.55 -20.13 1.16
C PRO A 71 -1.78 -19.25 0.93
N ARG A 72 -2.85 -19.82 0.35
CA ARG A 72 -4.11 -19.13 0.06
C ARG A 72 -5.08 -19.11 1.25
N LEU A 73 -4.79 -19.83 2.33
CA LEU A 73 -5.68 -19.95 3.48
C LEU A 73 -5.95 -18.57 4.10
N ARG A 74 -7.22 -18.27 4.37
CA ARG A 74 -7.59 -16.99 4.99
C ARG A 74 -7.11 -16.98 6.44
N ALA A 75 -6.67 -15.82 6.92
CA ALA A 75 -6.28 -15.64 8.32
C ALA A 75 -7.40 -16.14 9.25
N THR A 76 -8.66 -15.74 9.01
CA THR A 76 -9.82 -16.19 9.80
C THR A 76 -9.94 -17.70 9.94
N ARG A 77 -9.57 -18.47 8.90
CA ARG A 77 -9.61 -19.94 8.93
C ARG A 77 -8.44 -20.53 9.71
N LEU A 78 -7.22 -19.99 9.57
CA LEU A 78 -6.05 -20.38 10.38
C LEU A 78 -6.35 -20.30 11.88
N TRP A 79 -7.06 -19.26 12.30
CA TRP A 79 -7.40 -19.08 13.71
C TRP A 79 -8.49 -20.02 14.21
N ALA A 80 -9.44 -20.39 13.34
CA ALA A 80 -10.40 -21.45 13.66
C ALA A 80 -9.74 -22.84 13.79
N MET A 81 -8.52 -23.02 13.26
CA MET A 81 -7.76 -24.27 13.42
C MET A 81 -6.92 -24.29 14.71
N VAL A 82 -6.59 -23.11 15.26
CA VAL A 82 -5.80 -22.96 16.49
C VAL A 82 -6.65 -23.08 17.76
N ARG A 83 -7.97 -22.82 17.68
CA ARG A 83 -8.89 -22.90 18.82
C ARG A 83 -10.12 -23.75 18.51
N ASP A 84 -10.51 -24.55 19.49
CA ASP A 84 -11.86 -25.10 19.62
C ASP A 84 -12.89 -23.94 19.57
N PRO A 85 -14.08 -24.10 18.97
CA PRO A 85 -14.93 -23.01 18.49
C PRO A 85 -15.70 -22.33 19.63
N GLY A 86 -15.01 -21.51 20.42
CA GLY A 86 -15.63 -20.72 21.46
C GLY A 86 -14.72 -19.57 21.88
N LEU A 87 -15.12 -18.33 21.55
CA LEU A 87 -14.47 -17.09 21.99
C LEU A 87 -13.00 -16.90 21.51
N PHE A 88 -12.82 -16.49 20.26
CA PHE A 88 -11.94 -15.35 19.93
C PHE A 88 -12.08 -15.00 18.44
N ARG A 89 -12.50 -13.78 18.14
CA ARG A 89 -12.30 -13.21 16.81
C ARG A 89 -10.94 -12.53 16.84
N LEU A 90 -10.14 -12.72 15.81
CA LEU A 90 -8.91 -11.96 15.61
C LEU A 90 -9.17 -10.46 15.73
N GLY A 91 -8.44 -9.80 16.62
CA GLY A 91 -8.10 -8.40 16.42
C GLY A 91 -7.10 -8.25 15.28
N HIS A 92 -6.86 -7.01 14.87
CA HIS A 92 -5.86 -6.61 13.87
C HIS A 92 -4.45 -7.23 14.00
N PRO A 93 -3.90 -7.56 15.20
CA PRO A 93 -2.53 -8.07 15.33
C PRO A 93 -2.26 -9.40 14.60
N GLY A 94 -3.17 -10.37 14.65
CA GLY A 94 -2.94 -11.68 14.02
C GLY A 94 -3.05 -11.64 12.49
N GLN A 95 -3.90 -10.77 11.95
CA GLN A 95 -3.97 -10.53 10.50
C GLN A 95 -2.66 -9.90 9.99
N ARG A 96 -2.09 -8.97 10.77
CA ARG A 96 -0.80 -8.34 10.46
C ARG A 96 0.32 -9.38 10.42
N TYR A 97 0.38 -10.28 11.40
CA TYR A 97 1.38 -11.36 11.42
C TYR A 97 1.23 -12.32 10.23
N VAL A 98 0.00 -12.75 9.92
CA VAL A 98 -0.26 -13.60 8.75
C VAL A 98 0.21 -12.94 7.46
N ARG A 99 0.02 -11.62 7.29
CA ARG A 99 0.51 -10.89 6.11
C ARG A 99 2.05 -10.87 6.03
N THR A 100 2.76 -10.86 7.16
CA THR A 100 4.23 -10.84 7.17
C THR A 100 4.85 -12.20 6.87
N VAL A 101 4.20 -13.31 7.26
CA VAL A 101 4.76 -14.66 7.08
C VAL A 101 4.17 -15.44 5.91
N ARG A 102 3.10 -14.92 5.28
CA ARG A 102 2.52 -15.57 4.10
C ARG A 102 3.57 -15.60 2.98
N PRO A 103 3.86 -16.77 2.41
CA PRO A 103 4.72 -16.86 1.23
C PRO A 103 4.19 -15.92 0.15
N ALA A 104 5.07 -15.10 -0.41
CA ALA A 104 4.70 -14.23 -1.51
C ALA A 104 4.10 -15.10 -2.62
N ALA A 105 2.91 -14.73 -3.11
CA ALA A 105 2.40 -15.36 -4.31
C ALA A 105 3.49 -15.22 -5.38
N ARG A 106 3.76 -16.32 -6.11
CA ARG A 106 4.68 -16.28 -7.23
C ARG A 106 4.20 -15.17 -8.14
N ALA A 107 4.91 -14.04 -8.14
CA ALA A 107 4.53 -12.90 -8.95
C ALA A 107 4.71 -13.36 -10.39
N GLU A 108 3.61 -13.55 -11.10
CA GLU A 108 3.67 -13.64 -12.55
C GLU A 108 4.32 -12.35 -13.03
N ALA A 109 5.42 -12.49 -13.80
CA ALA A 109 6.13 -11.34 -14.32
C ALA A 109 5.19 -10.62 -15.29
N SER A 110 4.57 -9.53 -14.82
CA SER A 110 3.80 -8.65 -15.68
C SER A 110 4.73 -7.63 -16.32
N LEU A 111 4.57 -7.44 -17.63
CA LEU A 111 5.22 -6.34 -18.33
C LEU A 111 4.57 -5.03 -17.86
N ARG A 112 5.37 -4.14 -17.25
CA ARG A 112 4.93 -2.77 -17.02
C ARG A 112 5.20 -1.96 -18.28
N LEU A 113 4.15 -1.37 -18.81
CA LEU A 113 4.21 -0.45 -19.93
C LEU A 113 4.10 0.97 -19.40
N ASP A 114 5.06 1.81 -19.78
CA ASP A 114 4.95 3.26 -19.66
C ASP A 114 4.41 3.79 -20.99
N THR A 115 3.38 4.61 -20.94
CA THR A 115 2.71 5.16 -22.13
C THR A 115 2.71 6.67 -22.07
N LEU A 116 2.94 7.33 -23.20
CA LEU A 116 2.81 8.78 -23.30
C LEU A 116 1.35 9.21 -23.38
N ALA A 117 1.09 10.49 -23.12
CA ALA A 117 -0.24 11.06 -23.28
C ALA A 117 -0.71 10.89 -24.74
N GLY A 118 -1.89 10.28 -24.92
CA GLY A 118 -2.49 10.04 -26.24
C GLY A 118 -1.90 8.87 -27.03
N GLU A 119 -0.87 8.19 -26.54
CA GLU A 119 -0.24 7.08 -27.27
C GLU A 119 -1.11 5.83 -27.30
N GLN A 120 -1.79 5.54 -26.19
CA GLN A 120 -2.62 4.34 -26.05
C GLN A 120 -3.92 4.64 -25.31
N ALA A 121 -4.99 4.05 -25.83
CA ALA A 121 -6.30 4.08 -25.22
C ALA A 121 -6.97 2.71 -25.39
N PRO A 122 -6.84 1.79 -24.42
CA PRO A 122 -7.59 0.54 -24.43
C PRO A 122 -9.10 0.81 -24.51
N VAL A 123 -9.76 -0.01 -25.32
CA VAL A 123 -11.21 0.01 -25.53
C VAL A 123 -11.76 -1.37 -25.22
N ASP A 124 -12.87 -1.41 -24.50
CA ASP A 124 -13.59 -2.65 -24.18
C ASP A 124 -15.12 -2.45 -24.25
N TRP A 125 -15.84 -3.56 -24.37
CA TRP A 125 -17.30 -3.60 -24.36
C TRP A 125 -17.82 -4.19 -23.04
N GLY A 126 -18.54 -3.39 -22.26
CA GLY A 126 -19.33 -3.89 -21.14
C GLY A 126 -20.67 -4.46 -21.62
N ASN A 127 -21.02 -5.69 -21.24
CA ASN A 127 -22.33 -6.28 -21.53
C ASN A 127 -23.27 -6.14 -20.31
N PHE A 128 -24.42 -5.50 -20.51
CA PHE A 128 -25.43 -5.23 -19.47
C PHE A 128 -26.71 -6.08 -19.63
N GLY A 129 -26.69 -7.04 -20.54
CA GLY A 129 -27.80 -7.96 -20.79
C GLY A 129 -28.88 -7.37 -21.70
N PRO A 130 -30.00 -8.10 -21.86
CA PRO A 130 -31.07 -7.71 -22.76
C PRO A 130 -31.88 -6.53 -22.22
N LEU A 131 -32.15 -5.57 -23.10
CA LEU A 131 -33.01 -4.42 -22.90
C LEU A 131 -34.15 -4.45 -23.92
N ARG A 132 -35.38 -4.28 -23.45
CA ARG A 132 -36.55 -4.21 -24.33
C ARG A 132 -36.66 -2.81 -24.94
N VAL A 133 -36.65 -2.74 -26.27
CA VAL A 133 -36.76 -1.52 -27.06
C VAL A 133 -37.99 -1.64 -27.94
N GLY A 134 -39.09 -1.04 -27.48
CA GLY A 134 -40.41 -1.20 -28.08
C GLY A 134 -40.87 -2.66 -28.07
N SER A 135 -41.18 -3.19 -29.25
CA SER A 135 -41.57 -4.60 -29.44
C SER A 135 -40.38 -5.57 -29.55
N THR A 136 -39.13 -5.07 -29.58
CA THR A 136 -37.92 -5.89 -29.77
C THR A 136 -37.06 -5.96 -28.51
N THR A 137 -36.20 -6.97 -28.41
CA THR A 137 -35.20 -7.10 -27.34
C THR A 137 -33.81 -7.01 -27.97
N ARG A 138 -32.96 -6.13 -27.42
CA ARG A 138 -31.58 -5.93 -27.87
C ARG A 138 -30.62 -6.02 -26.69
N VAL A 139 -29.35 -6.35 -26.92
CA VAL A 139 -28.35 -6.39 -25.85
C VAL A 139 -27.83 -4.99 -25.61
N LEU A 140 -27.98 -4.49 -24.38
CA LEU A 140 -27.37 -3.24 -23.97
C LEU A 140 -25.88 -3.46 -23.75
N SER A 141 -25.06 -2.80 -24.55
CA SER A 141 -23.60 -2.82 -24.46
C SER A 141 -23.08 -1.42 -24.15
N CYS A 142 -21.92 -1.33 -23.51
CA CYS A 142 -21.25 -0.06 -23.22
C CYS A 142 -19.86 -0.08 -23.86
N PHE A 143 -19.64 0.82 -24.81
CA PHE A 143 -18.31 1.15 -25.31
C PHE A 143 -17.58 1.92 -24.23
N ALA A 144 -16.45 1.40 -23.74
CA ALA A 144 -15.62 2.06 -22.74
C ALA A 144 -14.20 2.24 -23.28
N LEU A 145 -13.75 3.49 -23.38
CA LEU A 145 -12.40 3.86 -23.76
C LEU A 145 -11.71 4.50 -22.57
N VAL A 146 -10.48 4.09 -22.27
CA VAL A 146 -9.69 4.65 -21.16
C VAL A 146 -8.30 5.01 -21.65
N LEU A 147 -7.89 6.26 -21.51
CA LEU A 147 -6.53 6.69 -21.81
C LEU A 147 -5.52 6.06 -20.84
N SER A 148 -4.49 5.39 -21.35
CA SER A 148 -3.52 4.67 -20.51
C SER A 148 -2.75 5.59 -19.55
N TRP A 149 -2.38 6.79 -20.01
CA TRP A 149 -1.58 7.76 -19.23
C TRP A 149 -2.40 8.53 -18.19
N SER A 150 -3.47 9.22 -18.60
CA SER A 150 -4.26 10.07 -17.70
C SER A 150 -5.36 9.33 -16.95
N ARG A 151 -5.68 8.10 -17.36
CA ARG A 151 -6.87 7.35 -16.91
C ARG A 151 -8.19 8.05 -17.21
N GLY A 152 -8.19 9.09 -18.06
CA GLY A 152 -9.41 9.71 -18.56
C GLY A 152 -10.27 8.66 -19.27
N CYS A 153 -11.57 8.66 -18.99
CA CYS A 153 -12.49 7.66 -19.48
C CYS A 153 -13.63 8.28 -20.29
N TYR A 154 -14.02 7.59 -21.34
CA TYR A 154 -15.22 7.84 -22.11
C TYR A 154 -16.08 6.58 -22.12
N ALA A 155 -17.38 6.74 -21.92
CA ALA A 155 -18.32 5.62 -21.89
C ALA A 155 -19.58 5.98 -22.68
N ARG A 156 -20.02 5.07 -23.55
CA ARG A 156 -21.23 5.24 -24.34
C ARG A 156 -22.01 3.94 -24.44
N PHE A 157 -23.30 4.01 -24.12
CA PHE A 157 -24.19 2.87 -24.32
C PHE A 157 -24.63 2.75 -25.78
N ALA A 158 -24.65 1.51 -26.27
CA ALA A 158 -25.15 1.10 -27.57
C ALA A 158 -26.03 -0.15 -27.44
N LEU A 159 -26.88 -0.40 -28.43
CA LEU A 159 -27.80 -1.55 -28.44
C LEU A 159 -27.24 -2.76 -29.22
N ASP A 160 -25.94 -2.70 -29.54
CA ASP A 160 -25.17 -3.69 -30.27
C ASP A 160 -23.66 -3.45 -30.06
N GLN A 161 -22.84 -4.37 -30.56
CA GLN A 161 -21.37 -4.26 -30.58
C GLN A 161 -20.86 -4.32 -32.03
N THR A 162 -21.58 -3.68 -32.96
CA THR A 162 -21.18 -3.64 -34.37
C THR A 162 -19.99 -2.71 -34.58
N LEU A 163 -19.32 -2.87 -35.73
CA LEU A 163 -18.24 -1.96 -36.14
C LEU A 163 -18.71 -0.49 -36.22
N GLU A 164 -19.95 -0.26 -36.63
CA GLU A 164 -20.54 1.08 -36.72
C GLU A 164 -20.64 1.74 -35.34
N SER A 165 -21.14 1.00 -34.34
CA SER A 165 -21.19 1.45 -32.95
C SER A 165 -19.79 1.65 -32.37
N PHE A 166 -18.83 0.80 -32.73
CA PHE A 166 -17.43 0.93 -32.32
C PHE A 166 -16.77 2.20 -32.89
N LEU A 167 -16.92 2.47 -34.19
CA LEU A 167 -16.38 3.67 -34.83
C LEU A 167 -17.05 4.93 -34.31
N ARG A 168 -18.38 4.90 -34.10
CA ARG A 168 -19.10 6.01 -33.47
C ARG A 168 -18.57 6.30 -32.06
N GLY A 169 -18.29 5.25 -31.28
CA GLY A 169 -17.68 5.39 -29.96
C GLY A 169 -16.34 6.13 -30.00
N HIS A 170 -15.51 5.91 -31.02
CA HIS A 170 -14.23 6.62 -31.19
C HIS A 170 -14.38 8.06 -31.65
N VAL A 171 -15.34 8.35 -32.53
CA VAL A 171 -15.57 9.71 -33.04
C VAL A 171 -16.13 10.64 -31.94
N GLU A 172 -16.90 10.07 -31.02
CA GLU A 172 -17.54 10.84 -29.94
C GLU A 172 -16.74 10.89 -28.63
N ALA A 173 -15.63 10.15 -28.53
CA ALA A 173 -14.73 10.12 -27.37
C ALA A 173 -13.73 11.28 -27.38
#